data_AF-A0A9W7YLY7-F1
#
_entry.id   AF-A0A9W7YLY7-F1
#
_cell.length_a   1.000
_cell.length_b   1.000
_cell.length_c   1.000
_cell.angle_alpha   90.00
_cell.angle_beta   90.00
_cell.angle_gamma   90.00
#
_symmetry.space_group_name_H-M   'P 1'
#
loop_
_entity.id
_entity.type
_entity.pdbx_description
1 polymer ?
#
loop_
_entity_poly.entity_id
_entity_poly.type
_entity_poly.pdbx_seq_one_letter_code
_entity_poly.pdbx_strand_id
1 'polypeptide(L)'
;MSPRDETRETHPSMFRPADETQQTQTPPDDYARNASVSLEAAQRVPGKRRKRHHDIASKIRSVQPVPRDKHGNYEMPVQVGILVVLNLGRVVWNRDAFHNERYIWPVGYTVQREYYSMVDPHTDVIYTCWVSEGKDAPLFHVEAEDMPNASIVAPTATGAWTAVLRKVNQIRHREHSNSASGPDYFGFSHPTIAKMVQDLPDADRCRTYVMQNFVEMKDRHVRGVVKKGRGGRPSVDMLNRGQRALMAASASSPSSARTAQPKEAGLVRRISVATLTNTISAGETSPS
;
A
#
# COMPACT_ATOMS: atom_id res chain seq x y z
N MET A 1 -21.01 65.08 -39.50
CA MET A 1 -20.83 64.25 -40.71
C MET A 1 -21.91 63.19 -40.69
N SER A 2 -22.67 63.13 -41.78
CA SER A 2 -23.88 62.32 -42.01
C SER A 2 -23.52 60.85 -42.35
N PRO A 3 -24.47 59.93 -42.63
CA PRO A 3 -24.67 58.69 -41.86
C PRO A 3 -24.80 57.44 -42.79
N ARG A 4 -25.44 56.36 -42.28
CA ARG A 4 -26.16 55.26 -42.98
C ARG A 4 -25.30 54.04 -43.38
N ASP A 5 -25.64 52.80 -42.99
CA ASP A 5 -26.86 51.97 -43.16
C ASP A 5 -26.89 51.25 -44.52
N GLU A 6 -27.56 50.09 -44.55
CA GLU A 6 -27.79 49.11 -45.64
C GLU A 6 -26.93 47.82 -45.58
N THR A 7 -27.45 46.66 -45.12
CA THR A 7 -28.54 45.77 -45.62
C THR A 7 -28.32 45.17 -47.00
N ARG A 8 -28.29 43.82 -47.07
CA ARG A 8 -29.18 42.94 -47.86
C ARG A 8 -28.56 41.54 -48.02
N GLU A 9 -29.24 40.46 -47.60
CA GLU A 9 -30.25 39.68 -48.36
C GLU A 9 -29.69 39.11 -49.68
N THR A 10 -29.94 37.91 -50.20
CA THR A 10 -30.65 36.66 -49.86
C THR A 10 -30.30 35.65 -50.98
N HIS A 11 -30.33 34.35 -50.68
CA HIS A 11 -30.62 33.13 -51.50
C HIS A 11 -31.15 33.28 -52.96
N PRO A 12 -31.15 32.26 -53.89
CA PRO A 12 -31.32 30.80 -53.66
C PRO A 12 -30.70 29.78 -54.69
N SER A 13 -30.75 28.48 -54.30
CA SER A 13 -31.17 27.25 -55.04
C SER A 13 -30.77 26.99 -56.52
N MET A 14 -30.15 25.82 -56.81
CA MET A 14 -30.84 24.68 -57.49
C MET A 14 -29.91 23.48 -57.83
N PHE A 15 -30.35 22.28 -57.40
CA PHE A 15 -30.37 20.95 -58.06
C PHE A 15 -29.17 20.36 -58.88
N ARG A 16 -28.55 19.31 -58.29
CA ARG A 16 -28.27 17.89 -58.74
C ARG A 16 -27.94 17.53 -60.22
N PRO A 17 -27.42 16.30 -60.53
CA PRO A 17 -26.40 15.44 -59.89
C PRO A 17 -25.37 14.83 -60.91
N ALA A 18 -24.30 14.16 -60.45
CA ALA A 18 -23.65 13.04 -61.17
C ALA A 18 -22.75 12.22 -60.23
N ASP A 19 -22.82 10.90 -60.40
CA ASP A 19 -22.01 9.84 -59.77
C ASP A 19 -20.50 10.10 -59.83
N GLU A 20 -19.80 9.88 -58.73
CA GLU A 20 -18.56 9.11 -58.74
C GLU A 20 -18.20 8.63 -57.33
N THR A 21 -17.89 7.35 -57.25
CA THR A 21 -17.65 6.50 -56.07
C THR A 21 -16.60 7.05 -55.10
N GLN A 22 -16.96 7.20 -53.82
CA GLN A 22 -15.99 7.30 -52.72
C GLN A 22 -16.29 6.29 -51.61
N GLN A 23 -15.25 5.53 -51.29
CA GLN A 23 -15.16 4.51 -50.27
C GLN A 23 -15.35 5.10 -48.87
N THR A 24 -16.42 4.70 -48.18
CA THR A 24 -16.58 4.87 -46.75
C THR A 24 -15.77 3.81 -46.02
N GLN A 25 -14.71 4.24 -45.32
CA GLN A 25 -14.02 3.44 -44.32
C GLN A 25 -14.79 3.52 -43.00
N THR A 26 -15.53 2.47 -42.67
CA THR A 26 -15.93 2.15 -41.29
C THR A 26 -14.82 1.30 -40.65
N PRO A 27 -14.39 1.58 -39.41
CA PRO A 27 -13.41 0.73 -38.72
C PRO A 27 -14.07 -0.61 -38.37
N PRO A 28 -13.47 -1.76 -38.74
CA PRO A 28 -14.04 -3.05 -38.45
C PRO A 28 -13.78 -3.49 -37.00
N ASP A 29 -14.81 -4.11 -36.43
CA ASP A 29 -14.82 -4.87 -35.18
C ASP A 29 -13.66 -5.87 -35.11
N ASP A 30 -12.67 -5.60 -34.25
CA ASP A 30 -11.60 -6.56 -33.94
C ASP A 30 -11.40 -6.74 -32.42
N TYR A 31 -12.51 -6.68 -31.68
CA TYR A 31 -12.60 -7.05 -30.26
C TYR A 31 -13.20 -8.46 -30.09
N ALA A 32 -12.78 -9.44 -30.89
CA ALA A 32 -13.24 -10.83 -30.70
C ALA A 32 -12.32 -11.90 -31.29
N ARG A 33 -11.00 -11.73 -31.35
CA ARG A 33 -10.07 -12.81 -31.72
C ARG A 33 -8.74 -12.69 -30.99
N ASN A 34 -8.70 -13.18 -29.75
CA ASN A 34 -7.50 -13.76 -29.14
C ASN A 34 -7.86 -14.60 -27.90
N ALA A 35 -9.00 -15.29 -27.96
CA ALA A 35 -9.45 -16.26 -26.97
C ALA A 35 -9.37 -17.68 -27.54
N SER A 36 -8.21 -18.07 -28.10
CA SER A 36 -7.88 -19.47 -28.42
C SER A 36 -6.46 -19.58 -29.03
N VAL A 37 -5.42 -19.39 -28.21
CA VAL A 37 -4.14 -20.09 -28.44
C VAL A 37 -3.73 -20.70 -27.11
N SER A 38 -4.20 -21.93 -26.99
CA SER A 38 -3.77 -23.05 -26.16
C SER A 38 -2.36 -22.95 -25.57
N LEU A 39 -2.31 -23.07 -24.23
CA LEU A 39 -1.59 -24.12 -23.51
C LEU A 39 -0.67 -25.00 -24.38
N GLU A 40 0.56 -24.56 -24.66
CA GLU A 40 1.76 -25.39 -24.82
C GLU A 40 3.00 -24.54 -25.06
N ALA A 41 4.17 -25.06 -24.68
CA ALA A 41 5.51 -24.44 -24.68
C ALA A 41 5.86 -23.50 -23.51
N ALA A 42 5.68 -23.99 -22.29
CA ALA A 42 6.51 -23.57 -21.16
C ALA A 42 7.95 -24.13 -21.29
N GLN A 43 8.74 -23.58 -22.21
CA GLN A 43 10.20 -23.71 -22.18
C GLN A 43 10.80 -22.37 -21.76
N ARG A 44 10.81 -22.14 -20.44
CA ARG A 44 11.54 -21.04 -19.82
C ARG A 44 13.04 -21.32 -19.99
N VAL A 45 13.73 -20.45 -20.74
CA VAL A 45 15.19 -20.43 -20.83
C VAL A 45 15.79 -20.38 -19.39
N PRO A 46 16.56 -21.37 -18.92
CA PRO A 46 16.95 -21.51 -17.51
C PRO A 46 17.96 -20.45 -17.01
N GLY A 47 18.56 -19.66 -17.90
CA GLY A 47 19.72 -18.82 -17.58
C GLY A 47 19.43 -17.47 -16.91
N LYS A 48 18.29 -16.82 -17.21
CA LYS A 48 18.06 -15.42 -16.78
C LYS A 48 17.66 -15.27 -15.30
N ARG A 49 16.95 -16.24 -14.70
CA ARG A 49 16.57 -16.17 -13.27
C ARG A 49 17.76 -16.40 -12.34
N ARG A 50 18.59 -17.42 -12.59
CA ARG A 50 19.81 -17.69 -11.80
C ARG A 50 20.75 -16.49 -11.78
N LYS A 51 20.96 -15.82 -12.92
CA LYS A 51 21.80 -14.62 -13.00
C LYS A 51 21.28 -13.49 -12.11
N ARG A 52 19.98 -13.16 -12.20
CA ARG A 52 19.36 -12.12 -11.35
C ARG A 52 19.44 -12.45 -9.86
N HIS A 53 19.22 -13.70 -9.48
CA HIS A 53 19.37 -14.17 -8.09
C HIS A 53 20.79 -13.93 -7.58
N HIS A 54 21.79 -14.33 -8.37
CA HIS A 54 23.21 -14.10 -8.06
C HIS A 54 23.54 -12.61 -7.96
N ASP A 55 23.02 -11.78 -8.86
CA ASP A 55 23.25 -10.34 -8.85
C ASP A 55 22.68 -9.66 -7.60
N ILE A 56 21.50 -10.08 -7.14
CA ILE A 56 20.88 -9.55 -5.90
C ILE A 56 21.68 -9.99 -4.66
N ALA A 57 22.04 -11.27 -4.58
CA ALA A 57 22.74 -11.83 -3.44
C ALA A 57 24.19 -11.32 -3.31
N SER A 58 24.90 -11.16 -4.44
CA SER A 58 26.32 -10.77 -4.44
C SER A 58 26.55 -9.28 -4.18
N LYS A 59 25.54 -8.44 -4.39
CA LYS A 59 25.69 -6.99 -4.24
C LYS A 59 25.64 -6.56 -2.78
N ILE A 60 26.77 -6.09 -2.25
CA ILE A 60 26.83 -5.43 -0.94
C ILE A 60 26.14 -4.06 -1.03
N ARG A 61 25.19 -3.81 -0.14
CA ARG A 61 24.44 -2.55 -0.06
C ARG A 61 24.79 -1.78 1.21
N SER A 62 25.23 -0.53 1.05
CA SER A 62 25.55 0.36 2.17
C SER A 62 24.27 0.85 2.86
N VAL A 63 24.19 0.77 4.19
CA VAL A 63 23.04 1.19 5.00
C VAL A 63 23.45 2.21 6.05
N GLN A 64 22.53 3.07 6.46
CA GLN A 64 22.77 3.95 7.61
C GLN A 64 22.54 3.18 8.91
N PRO A 65 23.32 3.44 9.97
CA PRO A 65 22.99 2.94 11.30
C PRO A 65 21.63 3.46 11.73
N VAL A 66 20.79 2.59 12.28
CA VAL A 66 19.46 2.91 12.79
C VAL A 66 19.43 2.55 14.28
N PRO A 67 19.01 3.47 15.17
CA PRO A 67 18.92 3.19 16.60
C PRO A 67 18.03 1.98 16.89
N ARG A 68 18.42 1.22 17.92
CA ARG A 68 17.67 0.06 18.42
C ARG A 68 17.47 0.18 19.92
N ASP A 69 16.34 -0.32 20.38
CA ASP A 69 16.04 -0.42 21.79
C ASP A 69 16.91 -1.50 22.48
N LYS A 70 16.79 -1.61 23.81
CA LYS A 70 17.46 -2.63 24.62
C LYS A 70 17.12 -4.08 24.24
N HIS A 71 16.05 -4.29 23.48
CA HIS A 71 15.59 -5.60 23.02
C HIS A 71 16.05 -5.91 21.59
N GLY A 72 16.78 -4.98 20.95
CA GLY A 72 17.27 -5.12 19.58
C GLY A 72 16.24 -4.75 18.50
N ASN A 73 15.07 -4.26 18.88
CA ASN A 73 14.07 -3.75 17.93
C ASN A 73 14.48 -2.36 17.46
N TYR A 74 14.14 -2.01 16.22
CA TYR A 74 14.37 -0.65 15.72
C TYR A 74 13.53 0.37 16.50
N GLU A 75 14.16 1.47 16.91
CA GLU A 75 13.44 2.60 17.48
C GLU A 75 12.71 3.37 16.38
N MET A 76 11.40 3.58 16.60
CA MET A 76 10.50 4.23 15.66
C MET A 76 9.85 5.45 16.32
N PRO A 77 9.48 6.50 15.57
CA PRO A 77 9.68 6.67 14.13
C PRO A 77 11.13 7.05 13.77
N VAL A 78 11.57 6.71 12.57
CA VAL A 78 12.94 7.01 12.10
C VAL A 78 12.98 7.58 10.69
N GLN A 79 13.80 8.61 10.49
CA GLN A 79 14.08 9.20 9.18
C GLN A 79 15.08 8.32 8.41
N VAL A 80 14.69 7.91 7.20
CA VAL A 80 15.52 7.12 6.29
C VAL A 80 15.43 7.71 4.88
N GLY A 81 16.44 8.47 4.49
CA GLY A 81 16.41 9.20 3.23
C GLY A 81 15.33 10.28 3.26
N ILE A 82 14.46 10.28 2.26
CA ILE A 82 13.30 11.20 2.18
C ILE A 82 12.04 10.64 2.86
N LEU A 83 12.14 9.46 3.47
CA LEU A 83 11.03 8.75 4.09
C LEU A 83 11.15 8.81 5.61
N VAL A 84 10.01 8.84 6.27
CA VAL A 84 9.89 8.54 7.70
C VAL A 84 9.25 7.18 7.82
N VAL A 85 9.96 6.23 8.42
CA VAL A 85 9.40 4.92 8.71
C VAL A 85 8.72 5.00 10.07
N LEU A 86 7.44 4.63 10.11
CA LEU A 86 6.59 4.71 11.30
C LEU A 86 6.35 3.32 11.91
N ASN A 87 6.12 2.33 11.05
CA ASN A 87 5.95 0.93 11.45
C ASN A 87 6.56 0.02 10.37
N LEU A 88 7.29 -1.02 10.78
CA LEU A 88 7.84 -2.02 9.87
C LEU A 88 6.85 -3.14 9.54
N GLY A 89 5.79 -3.31 10.33
CA GLY A 89 4.79 -4.35 10.14
C GLY A 89 5.27 -5.75 10.49
N ARG A 90 4.53 -6.76 10.02
CA ARG A 90 4.79 -8.18 10.21
C ARG A 90 4.95 -8.88 8.86
N VAL A 91 5.96 -9.73 8.74
CA VAL A 91 6.16 -10.58 7.57
C VAL A 91 5.04 -11.65 7.48
N VAL A 92 4.48 -11.80 6.28
CA VAL A 92 3.58 -12.90 5.92
C VAL A 92 4.33 -13.84 4.98
N TRP A 93 5.05 -14.79 5.56
CA TRP A 93 5.96 -15.69 4.82
C TRP A 93 5.24 -16.84 4.12
N ASN A 94 4.06 -17.24 4.62
CA ASN A 94 3.30 -18.41 4.17
C ASN A 94 2.44 -18.14 2.93
N ARG A 95 2.42 -16.91 2.41
CA ARG A 95 1.72 -16.53 1.18
C ARG A 95 2.69 -15.88 0.20
N ASP A 96 2.89 -16.53 -0.94
CA ASP A 96 3.89 -16.10 -1.94
C ASP A 96 3.60 -14.71 -2.53
N ALA A 97 2.37 -14.21 -2.45
CA ALA A 97 2.00 -12.88 -2.91
C ALA A 97 2.60 -11.74 -2.05
N PHE A 98 3.11 -12.03 -0.85
CA PHE A 98 3.63 -11.01 0.10
C PHE A 98 5.15 -10.78 -0.02
N HIS A 99 5.82 -11.46 -0.95
CA HIS A 99 7.23 -11.25 -1.21
C HIS A 99 7.59 -11.65 -2.65
N ASN A 100 8.70 -11.15 -3.15
CA ASN A 100 9.31 -11.58 -4.40
C ASN A 100 10.83 -11.71 -4.24
N GLU A 101 11.56 -11.94 -5.33
CA GLU A 101 13.03 -12.10 -5.32
C GLU A 101 13.77 -10.91 -4.68
N ARG A 102 13.18 -9.70 -4.66
CA ARG A 102 13.84 -8.47 -4.22
C ARG A 102 13.24 -7.83 -2.97
N TYR A 103 11.95 -8.00 -2.72
CA TYR A 103 11.20 -7.27 -1.71
C TYR A 103 10.30 -8.20 -0.90
N ILE A 104 10.14 -7.85 0.37
CA ILE A 104 9.08 -8.36 1.25
C ILE A 104 8.13 -7.18 1.49
N TRP A 105 6.83 -7.44 1.53
CA TRP A 105 5.79 -6.44 1.81
C TRP A 105 5.10 -6.78 3.14
N PRO A 106 5.62 -6.31 4.29
CA PRO A 106 5.05 -6.64 5.59
C PRO A 106 3.67 -6.00 5.76
N VAL A 107 2.73 -6.73 6.38
CA VAL A 107 1.42 -6.19 6.75
C VAL A 107 1.58 -5.23 7.93
N GLY A 108 0.98 -4.04 7.84
CA GLY A 108 1.13 -2.98 8.83
C GLY A 108 2.40 -2.13 8.64
N TYR A 109 3.15 -2.36 7.57
CA TYR A 109 4.23 -1.47 7.16
C TYR A 109 3.66 -0.08 6.88
N THR A 110 4.23 0.97 7.47
CA THR A 110 3.75 2.36 7.35
C THR A 110 4.92 3.32 7.23
N VAL A 111 4.86 4.19 6.22
CA VAL A 111 5.82 5.27 5.97
C VAL A 111 5.13 6.59 5.67
N GLN A 112 5.84 7.69 5.89
CA GLN A 112 5.48 9.01 5.41
C GLN A 112 6.54 9.55 4.47
N ARG A 113 6.12 10.34 3.50
CA ARG A 113 6.99 11.15 2.65
C ARG A 113 6.32 12.43 2.20
N GLU A 114 7.11 13.45 2.00
CA GLU A 114 6.66 14.67 1.33
C GLU A 114 6.65 14.48 -0.20
N TYR A 115 5.59 14.96 -0.83
CA TYR A 115 5.49 15.05 -2.28
C TYR A 115 4.45 16.09 -2.71
N TYR A 116 4.38 16.36 -4.01
CA TYR A 116 3.43 17.31 -4.58
C TYR A 116 1.98 16.97 -4.25
N SER A 117 1.19 17.99 -3.87
CA SER A 117 -0.24 17.85 -3.65
C SER A 117 -0.96 17.40 -4.93
N MET A 118 -2.05 16.65 -4.74
CA MET A 118 -2.99 16.26 -5.80
C MET A 118 -4.14 17.26 -5.95
N VAL A 119 -4.21 18.29 -5.10
CA VAL A 119 -5.27 19.31 -5.05
C VAL A 119 -4.73 20.68 -5.45
N ASP A 120 -3.57 21.07 -4.92
CA ASP A 120 -2.96 22.38 -5.12
C ASP A 120 -1.61 22.24 -5.84
N PRO A 121 -1.46 22.80 -7.06
CA PRO A 121 -0.23 22.68 -7.83
C PRO A 121 0.98 23.41 -7.21
N HIS A 122 0.79 24.24 -6.20
CA HIS A 122 1.85 25.05 -5.59
C HIS A 122 2.35 24.55 -4.24
N THR A 123 1.71 23.52 -3.69
CA THR A 123 2.05 22.99 -2.36
C THR A 123 2.54 21.55 -2.40
N ASP A 124 3.30 21.23 -1.36
CA ASP A 124 3.82 19.91 -1.08
C ASP A 124 3.20 19.45 0.24
N VAL A 125 2.80 18.18 0.28
CA VAL A 125 2.01 17.58 1.35
C VAL A 125 2.64 16.26 1.79
N ILE A 126 2.33 15.86 3.02
CA ILE A 126 2.73 14.55 3.53
C ILE A 126 1.78 13.48 2.99
N TYR A 127 2.36 12.48 2.35
CA TYR A 127 1.71 11.23 1.99
C TYR A 127 2.03 10.17 3.03
N THR A 128 1.00 9.60 3.63
CA THR A 128 1.12 8.40 4.45
C THR A 128 0.82 7.18 3.59
N CYS A 129 1.75 6.25 3.53
CA CYS A 129 1.65 5.02 2.76
C CYS A 129 1.67 3.83 3.70
N TRP A 130 0.81 2.85 3.48
CA TRP A 130 0.84 1.62 4.27
C TRP A 130 0.47 0.38 3.46
N VAL A 131 0.81 -0.79 4.02
CA VAL A 131 0.45 -2.09 3.48
C VAL A 131 -0.55 -2.76 4.39
N SER A 132 -1.72 -3.12 3.87
CA SER A 132 -2.71 -3.92 4.59
C SER A 132 -2.79 -5.33 4.01
N GLU A 133 -3.34 -6.25 4.79
CA GLU A 133 -3.62 -7.61 4.33
C GLU A 133 -4.89 -7.61 3.49
N GLY A 134 -4.78 -7.93 2.20
CA GLY A 134 -5.92 -8.31 1.37
C GLY A 134 -6.21 -9.80 1.47
N LYS A 135 -7.27 -10.25 0.77
CA LYS A 135 -7.68 -11.67 0.78
C LYS A 135 -6.54 -12.61 0.37
N ASP A 136 -5.93 -12.33 -0.79
CA ASP A 136 -4.91 -13.21 -1.39
C ASP A 136 -3.54 -12.53 -1.55
N ALA A 137 -3.47 -11.20 -1.45
CA ALA A 137 -2.30 -10.39 -1.75
C ALA A 137 -2.25 -9.12 -0.87
N PRO A 138 -1.09 -8.46 -0.73
CA PRO A 138 -1.00 -7.17 -0.04
C PRO A 138 -1.78 -6.09 -0.78
N LEU A 139 -2.36 -5.16 -0.03
CA LEU A 139 -2.96 -3.94 -0.55
C LEU A 139 -2.09 -2.75 -0.17
N PHE A 140 -1.78 -1.90 -1.15
CA PHE A 140 -0.95 -0.72 -0.99
C PHE A 140 -1.84 0.51 -0.96
N HIS A 141 -1.75 1.24 0.14
CA HIS A 141 -2.55 2.43 0.40
C HIS A 141 -1.67 3.67 0.36
N VAL A 142 -2.21 4.76 -0.16
CA VAL A 142 -1.57 6.07 -0.18
C VAL A 142 -2.63 7.13 0.10
N GLU A 143 -2.45 7.89 1.18
CA GLU A 143 -3.33 8.99 1.56
C GLU A 143 -2.52 10.28 1.72
N ALA A 144 -3.02 11.37 1.14
CA ALA A 144 -2.41 12.70 1.22
C ALA A 144 -3.03 13.49 2.38
N GLU A 145 -2.22 14.30 3.10
CA GLU A 145 -2.67 15.06 4.26
C GLU A 145 -3.84 16.03 3.95
N ASP A 146 -3.88 16.53 2.71
CA ASP A 146 -4.84 17.51 2.18
C ASP A 146 -6.09 16.85 1.58
N MET A 147 -6.11 15.52 1.49
CA MET A 147 -7.26 14.73 1.06
C MET A 147 -7.56 13.60 2.06
N PRO A 148 -7.98 13.95 3.30
CA PRO A 148 -8.28 12.96 4.33
C PRO A 148 -9.44 12.07 3.90
N ASN A 149 -9.34 10.77 4.20
CA ASN A 149 -10.32 9.73 3.84
C ASN A 149 -10.43 9.43 2.34
N ALA A 150 -9.53 9.95 1.51
CA ALA A 150 -9.48 9.68 0.07
C ALA A 150 -8.27 8.79 -0.28
N SER A 151 -8.05 7.74 0.50
CA SER A 151 -6.97 6.78 0.28
C SER A 151 -7.06 6.14 -1.10
N ILE A 152 -5.94 6.17 -1.82
CA ILE A 152 -5.75 5.44 -3.06
C ILE A 152 -5.26 4.04 -2.69
N VAL A 153 -6.03 3.02 -3.05
CA VAL A 153 -5.71 1.62 -2.78
C VAL A 153 -5.43 0.88 -4.10
N ALA A 154 -4.34 0.13 -4.16
CA ALA A 154 -3.97 -0.67 -5.31
C ALA A 154 -3.32 -2.00 -4.91
N PRO A 155 -3.37 -3.03 -5.79
CA PRO A 155 -2.71 -4.32 -5.55
C PRO A 155 -1.17 -4.25 -5.68
N THR A 156 -0.61 -3.13 -6.14
CA THR A 156 0.83 -2.93 -6.25
C THR A 156 1.23 -1.54 -5.79
N ALA A 157 2.41 -1.41 -5.18
CA ALA A 157 2.99 -0.12 -4.79
C ALA A 157 3.09 0.85 -5.99
N THR A 158 3.43 0.33 -7.17
CA THR A 158 3.50 1.13 -8.39
C THR A 158 2.13 1.62 -8.80
N GLY A 159 1.10 0.76 -8.78
CA GLY A 159 -0.27 1.15 -9.11
C GLY A 159 -0.80 2.29 -8.24
N ALA A 160 -0.56 2.22 -6.92
CA ALA A 160 -0.98 3.28 -6.00
C ALA A 160 -0.32 4.63 -6.33
N TRP A 161 1.01 4.63 -6.52
CA TRP A 161 1.73 5.86 -6.87
C TRP A 161 1.47 6.35 -8.29
N THR A 162 1.21 5.47 -9.26
CA THR A 162 0.81 5.88 -10.61
C THR A 162 -0.48 6.70 -10.59
N ALA A 163 -1.45 6.34 -9.74
CA ALA A 163 -2.68 7.13 -9.58
C ALA A 163 -2.40 8.51 -8.97
N VAL A 164 -1.48 8.60 -7.99
CA VAL A 164 -1.02 9.88 -7.44
C VAL A 164 -0.34 10.73 -8.52
N LEU A 165 0.65 10.18 -9.22
CA LEU A 165 1.41 10.89 -10.25
C LEU A 165 0.51 11.40 -11.38
N ARG A 166 -0.51 10.64 -11.77
CA ARG A 166 -1.48 11.07 -12.79
C ARG A 166 -2.21 12.35 -12.35
N LYS A 167 -2.72 12.38 -11.11
CA LYS A 167 -3.41 13.55 -10.56
C LYS A 167 -2.48 14.76 -10.41
N VAL A 168 -1.27 14.54 -9.87
CA VAL A 168 -0.24 15.58 -9.73
C VAL A 168 0.14 16.19 -11.09
N ASN A 169 0.39 15.35 -12.09
CA ASN A 169 0.76 15.81 -13.43
C ASN A 169 -0.38 16.58 -14.12
N GLN A 170 -1.63 16.17 -13.88
CA GLN A 170 -2.82 16.83 -14.41
C GLN A 170 -2.95 18.26 -13.88
N ILE A 171 -2.82 18.47 -12.57
CA ILE A 171 -2.99 19.82 -11.98
C ILE A 171 -1.77 20.73 -12.24
N ARG A 172 -0.58 20.16 -12.46
CA ARG A 172 0.66 20.92 -12.73
C ARG A 172 0.96 21.08 -14.23
N HIS A 173 0.04 20.68 -15.11
CA HIS A 173 0.16 20.76 -16.58
C HIS A 173 1.50 20.22 -17.12
N ARG A 174 1.94 19.07 -16.58
CA ARG A 174 3.18 18.40 -17.03
C ARG A 174 2.85 17.34 -18.08
N GLU A 175 3.42 17.49 -19.28
CA GLU A 175 3.22 16.53 -20.38
C GLU A 175 4.02 15.23 -20.23
N HIS A 176 5.03 15.21 -19.34
CA HIS A 176 5.92 14.06 -19.22
C HIS A 176 5.45 13.08 -18.13
N SER A 177 5.27 11.82 -18.53
CA SER A 177 5.03 10.71 -17.62
C SER A 177 6.31 10.38 -16.85
N ASN A 178 6.39 10.80 -15.59
CA ASN A 178 7.38 10.27 -14.66
C ASN A 178 7.09 8.77 -14.48
N SER A 179 8.03 7.90 -14.89
CA SER A 179 7.92 6.48 -14.57
C SER A 179 7.88 6.30 -13.06
N ALA A 180 6.78 5.77 -12.53
CA ALA A 180 6.63 5.52 -11.12
C ALA A 180 7.45 4.27 -10.73
N SER A 181 8.45 4.43 -9.87
CA SER A 181 9.02 3.31 -9.13
C SER A 181 8.31 3.21 -7.79
N GLY A 182 7.16 2.52 -7.75
CA GLY A 182 6.38 2.31 -6.53
C GLY A 182 7.21 1.79 -5.35
N PRO A 183 8.11 0.81 -5.53
CA PRO A 183 9.01 0.35 -4.47
C PRO A 183 9.96 1.43 -3.94
N ASP A 184 10.33 2.43 -4.74
CA ASP A 184 11.15 3.56 -4.26
C ASP A 184 10.31 4.52 -3.43
N TYR A 185 9.08 4.80 -3.87
CA TYR A 185 8.16 5.68 -3.16
C TYR A 185 7.66 5.13 -1.84
N PHE A 186 7.45 3.82 -1.74
CA PHE A 186 7.17 3.15 -0.47
C PHE A 186 8.45 2.87 0.34
N GLY A 187 9.64 3.02 -0.24
CA GLY A 187 10.91 2.80 0.46
C GLY A 187 11.47 1.38 0.43
N PHE A 188 10.77 0.40 -0.12
CA PHE A 188 11.23 -0.99 -0.23
C PHE A 188 12.56 -1.13 -1.01
N SER A 189 12.85 -0.21 -1.94
CA SER A 189 14.15 -0.16 -2.60
C SER A 189 15.26 0.50 -1.80
N HIS A 190 14.96 1.23 -0.72
CA HIS A 190 15.99 1.89 0.08
C HIS A 190 16.80 0.84 0.86
N PRO A 191 18.15 0.81 0.76
CA PRO A 191 18.98 -0.21 1.42
C PRO A 191 18.71 -0.39 2.90
N THR A 192 18.64 0.71 3.64
CA THR A 192 18.36 0.69 5.08
C THR A 192 17.00 0.07 5.39
N ILE A 193 15.94 0.45 4.67
CA ILE A 193 14.59 -0.09 4.89
C ILE A 193 14.55 -1.57 4.50
N ALA A 194 15.16 -1.94 3.37
CA ALA A 194 15.27 -3.34 2.96
C ALA A 194 15.97 -4.19 4.03
N LYS A 195 17.04 -3.68 4.65
CA LYS A 195 17.68 -4.33 5.79
C LYS A 195 16.74 -4.41 6.98
N MET A 196 16.09 -3.31 7.35
CA MET A 196 15.14 -3.28 8.48
C MET A 196 14.01 -4.31 8.32
N VAL A 197 13.52 -4.49 7.09
CA VAL A 197 12.51 -5.50 6.75
C VAL A 197 13.10 -6.91 6.77
N GLN A 198 14.32 -7.12 6.25
CA GLN A 198 15.00 -8.43 6.29
C GLN A 198 15.34 -8.88 7.72
N ASP A 199 15.54 -7.93 8.64
CA ASP A 199 15.81 -8.20 10.06
C ASP A 199 14.52 -8.58 10.83
N LEU A 200 13.34 -8.50 10.23
CA LEU A 200 12.09 -8.90 10.88
C LEU A 200 12.00 -10.43 11.05
N PRO A 201 11.29 -10.90 12.09
CA PRO A 201 10.98 -12.32 12.23
C PRO A 201 10.28 -12.88 11.00
N ASP A 202 10.58 -14.14 10.67
CA ASP A 202 10.08 -14.89 9.51
C ASP A 202 10.56 -14.39 8.13
N ALA A 203 11.39 -13.34 8.02
CA ALA A 203 11.88 -12.86 6.73
C ALA A 203 12.71 -13.90 5.96
N ASP A 204 13.46 -14.73 6.68
CA ASP A 204 14.24 -15.86 6.18
C ASP A 204 13.37 -17.02 5.65
N ARG A 205 12.09 -17.08 6.04
CA ARG A 205 11.13 -18.10 5.62
C ARG A 205 10.42 -17.76 4.31
N CYS A 206 10.59 -16.54 3.80
CA CYS A 206 10.07 -16.09 2.51
C CYS A 206 10.77 -16.82 1.36
N ARG A 207 10.16 -17.90 0.86
CA ARG A 207 10.77 -18.83 -0.10
C ARG A 207 11.32 -18.18 -1.37
N THR A 208 10.64 -17.14 -1.87
CA THR A 208 11.05 -16.47 -3.11
C THR A 208 12.07 -15.35 -2.86
N TYR A 209 12.20 -14.88 -1.62
CA TYR A 209 13.05 -13.74 -1.28
C TYR A 209 14.53 -14.10 -1.31
N VAL A 210 15.34 -13.25 -1.96
CA VAL A 210 16.80 -13.38 -1.92
C VAL A 210 17.34 -12.56 -0.76
N MET A 211 17.96 -13.25 0.20
CA MET A 211 18.70 -12.60 1.28
C MET A 211 19.80 -11.71 0.69
N GLN A 212 19.80 -10.45 1.13
CA GLN A 212 20.72 -9.42 0.67
C GLN A 212 21.81 -9.14 1.71
N ASN A 213 22.97 -8.73 1.22
CA ASN A 213 24.12 -8.38 2.04
C ASN A 213 24.17 -6.87 2.30
N PHE A 214 24.22 -6.49 3.57
CA PHE A 214 24.23 -5.09 3.99
C PHE A 214 25.46 -4.79 4.84
N VAL A 215 26.05 -3.61 4.62
CA VAL A 215 27.19 -3.11 5.40
C VAL A 215 26.87 -1.71 5.90
N GLU A 216 27.09 -1.44 7.18
CA GLU A 216 26.89 -0.12 7.75
C GLU A 216 27.90 0.88 7.19
N MET A 217 27.41 2.07 6.84
CA MET A 217 28.25 3.12 6.31
C MET A 217 29.16 3.71 7.41
N LYS A 218 30.39 4.07 7.03
CA LYS A 218 31.34 4.76 7.93
C LYS A 218 30.75 6.08 8.48
N ASP A 219 31.09 6.44 9.73
CA ASP A 219 30.57 7.62 10.46
C ASP A 219 30.63 8.94 9.69
N ARG A 220 31.67 9.14 8.86
CA ARG A 220 31.77 10.33 8.00
C ARG A 220 30.58 10.46 7.04
N HIS A 221 30.10 9.35 6.50
CA HIS A 221 28.95 9.33 5.60
C HIS A 221 27.65 9.47 6.39
N VAL A 222 27.55 8.85 7.58
CA VAL A 222 26.39 9.01 8.49
C VAL A 222 26.17 10.49 8.82
N ARG A 223 27.23 11.20 9.23
CA ARG A 223 27.17 12.63 9.52
C ARG A 223 26.69 13.44 8.32
N GLY A 224 27.10 13.07 7.11
CA GLY A 224 26.64 13.70 5.87
C GLY A 224 25.15 13.45 5.57
N VAL A 225 24.62 12.27 5.90
CA VAL A 225 23.19 11.93 5.77
C VAL A 225 22.37 12.72 6.78
N VAL A 226 22.79 12.75 8.05
CA VAL A 226 22.11 13.48 9.13
C VAL A 226 22.11 14.98 8.87
N LYS A 227 23.25 15.57 8.44
CA LYS A 227 23.33 17.00 8.08
C LYS A 227 22.34 17.40 6.97
N LYS A 228 21.95 16.45 6.11
CA LYS A 228 20.95 16.66 5.03
C LYS A 228 19.50 16.40 5.48
N GLY A 229 19.26 16.15 6.77
CA GLY A 229 17.94 15.79 7.28
C GLY A 229 17.44 14.42 6.79
N ARG A 230 18.34 13.53 6.36
CA ARG A 230 18.01 12.23 5.76
C ARG A 230 18.22 11.04 6.70
N GLY A 231 18.53 11.29 7.97
CA GLY A 231 18.81 10.28 8.97
C GLY A 231 18.53 10.80 10.38
N GLY A 232 18.30 9.88 11.32
CA GLY A 232 18.00 10.21 12.72
C GLY A 232 16.50 10.36 12.99
N ARG A 233 16.15 11.19 13.97
CA ARG A 233 14.75 11.42 14.33
C ARG A 233 14.07 12.35 13.30
N PRO A 234 12.86 12.01 12.84
CA PRO A 234 12.10 12.84 11.91
C PRO A 234 11.62 14.14 12.58
N SER A 235 11.23 15.12 11.76
CA SER A 235 10.64 16.38 12.23
C SER A 235 9.29 16.14 12.91
N VAL A 236 9.07 16.82 14.05
CA VAL A 236 7.78 16.78 14.78
C VAL A 236 6.64 17.34 13.93
N ASP A 237 6.89 18.39 13.15
CA ASP A 237 5.91 18.99 12.25
C ASP A 237 5.42 17.97 11.20
N MET A 238 6.35 17.24 10.57
CA MET A 238 6.03 16.21 9.60
C MET A 238 5.18 15.09 10.21
N LEU A 239 5.54 14.63 11.42
CA LEU A 239 4.78 13.60 12.13
C LEU A 239 3.34 14.05 12.43
N ASN A 240 3.18 15.30 12.89
CA ASN A 240 1.88 15.87 13.22
C ASN A 240 1.01 16.02 11.96
N ARG A 241 1.58 16.51 10.86
CA ARG A 241 0.87 16.71 9.59
C ARG A 241 0.31 15.39 9.03
N GLY A 242 1.07 14.30 9.11
CA GLY A 242 0.60 13.00 8.63
C GLY A 242 -0.26 12.20 9.62
N GLN A 243 -0.56 12.72 10.81
CA GLN A 243 -1.22 11.97 11.90
C GLN A 243 -2.66 11.53 11.59
N ARG A 244 -3.38 12.21 10.69
CA ARG A 244 -4.76 11.83 10.32
C ARG A 244 -4.83 10.48 9.60
N ALA A 245 -3.94 10.26 8.63
CA ALA A 245 -3.89 9.00 7.90
C ALA A 245 -3.44 7.82 8.79
N LEU A 246 -2.64 8.07 9.83
CA LEU A 246 -2.31 7.06 10.85
C LEU A 246 -3.55 6.55 11.59
N MET A 247 -4.53 7.42 11.87
CA MET A 247 -5.79 7.00 12.51
C MET A 247 -6.58 6.06 11.59
N ALA A 248 -6.62 6.35 10.29
CA ALA A 248 -7.27 5.48 9.29
C ALA A 248 -6.52 4.14 9.10
N ALA A 249 -5.19 4.15 9.06
CA ALA A 249 -4.36 2.95 8.99
C ALA A 249 -4.53 2.05 10.23
N SER A 250 -4.70 2.65 11.42
CA SER A 250 -4.96 1.92 12.66
C SER A 250 -6.36 1.30 12.68
N ALA A 251 -7.36 1.97 12.12
CA ALA A 251 -8.73 1.44 12.01
C ALA A 251 -8.85 0.28 11.01
N SER A 252 -7.96 0.22 10.01
CA SER A 252 -7.94 -0.86 9.00
C SER A 252 -7.07 -2.06 9.39
N SER A 253 -6.43 -2.03 10.56
CA SER A 253 -5.60 -3.13 11.07
C SER A 253 -6.42 -4.10 11.93
N PRO A 254 -6.58 -5.38 11.54
CA PRO A 254 -7.31 -6.35 12.35
C PRO A 254 -6.39 -6.95 13.43
N SER A 255 -6.03 -6.19 14.47
CA SER A 255 -5.57 -6.74 15.76
C SER A 255 -5.21 -5.64 16.77
N SER A 256 -6.18 -5.24 17.60
CA SER A 256 -6.00 -4.90 19.03
C SER A 256 -7.36 -4.67 19.70
N ALA A 257 -8.26 -5.66 19.61
CA ALA A 257 -9.48 -5.70 20.41
C ALA A 257 -9.85 -7.15 20.74
N ARG A 258 -8.99 -7.82 21.49
CA ARG A 258 -9.37 -9.01 22.25
C ARG A 258 -8.53 -9.09 23.52
N THR A 259 -8.74 -8.12 24.39
CA THR A 259 -8.42 -8.29 25.81
C THR A 259 -9.26 -9.46 26.30
N ALA A 260 -8.58 -10.55 26.62
CA ALA A 260 -9.16 -11.72 27.24
C ALA A 260 -9.83 -11.30 28.56
N GLN A 261 -11.14 -11.49 28.65
CA GLN A 261 -11.80 -11.61 29.95
C GLN A 261 -11.53 -13.02 30.49
N PRO A 262 -11.13 -13.17 31.77
CA PRO A 262 -11.04 -14.48 32.38
C PRO A 262 -12.46 -15.03 32.57
N LYS A 263 -12.70 -16.23 32.02
CA LYS A 263 -13.94 -16.97 32.25
C LYS A 263 -13.93 -17.49 33.68
N GLU A 264 -14.85 -16.97 34.48
CA GLU A 264 -15.17 -17.45 35.82
C GLU A 264 -15.67 -18.90 35.74
N ALA A 265 -15.09 -19.77 36.56
CA ALA A 265 -15.50 -21.15 36.71
C ALA A 265 -16.82 -21.19 37.50
N GLY A 266 -17.86 -21.80 36.93
CA GLY A 266 -19.17 -21.86 37.57
C GLY A 266 -20.04 -23.00 37.05
N LEU A 267 -20.03 -24.09 37.81
CA LEU A 267 -21.18 -24.95 38.10
C LEU A 267 -21.73 -25.86 36.98
N VAL A 268 -21.16 -27.07 36.94
CA VAL A 268 -21.87 -28.27 36.49
C VAL A 268 -22.84 -28.71 37.58
N ARG A 269 -24.14 -28.69 37.31
CA ARG A 269 -25.06 -29.82 37.56
C ARG A 269 -26.45 -29.53 36.98
N ARG A 270 -26.76 -30.26 35.91
CA ARG A 270 -28.11 -30.56 35.43
C ARG A 270 -28.79 -31.49 36.43
N ILE A 271 -30.02 -31.20 36.84
CA ILE A 271 -31.12 -32.18 36.95
C ILE A 271 -32.43 -31.43 36.63
N SER A 272 -33.16 -31.93 35.63
CA SER A 272 -34.50 -31.49 35.29
C SER A 272 -35.57 -32.30 36.06
N VAL A 273 -36.63 -31.57 36.36
CA VAL A 273 -37.95 -31.88 36.92
C VAL A 273 -38.54 -33.25 36.51
N ALA A 274 -39.12 -33.94 37.50
CA ALA A 274 -40.26 -34.83 37.31
C ALA A 274 -41.26 -34.68 38.47
N THR A 275 -42.47 -34.28 38.12
CA THR A 275 -43.69 -34.19 38.94
C THR A 275 -44.19 -35.59 39.30
N LEU A 276 -44.83 -35.78 40.47
CA LEU A 276 -46.16 -36.42 40.64
C LEU A 276 -46.57 -36.57 42.12
N THR A 277 -47.77 -36.06 42.39
CA THR A 277 -48.85 -36.51 43.31
C THR A 277 -48.70 -36.50 44.84
N ASN A 278 -49.49 -35.60 45.44
CA ASN A 278 -50.42 -35.75 46.58
C ASN A 278 -50.46 -37.09 47.33
N THR A 279 -50.58 -37.06 48.67
CA THR A 279 -51.78 -37.49 49.47
C THR A 279 -51.48 -37.56 51.00
N ILE A 280 -52.13 -36.65 51.77
CA ILE A 280 -52.85 -36.78 53.08
C ILE A 280 -52.16 -37.33 54.38
N SER A 281 -52.46 -36.60 55.49
CA SER A 281 -52.51 -36.95 56.94
C SER A 281 -51.21 -37.23 57.69
N ALA A 282 -51.05 -36.99 58.99
CA ALA A 282 -51.75 -36.28 60.07
C ALA A 282 -50.88 -36.45 61.36
N GLY A 283 -51.08 -35.58 62.36
CA GLY A 283 -50.65 -35.78 63.77
C GLY A 283 -49.26 -35.21 64.09
N GLU A 284 -49.17 -34.16 64.94
CA GLU A 284 -49.03 -34.26 66.42
C GLU A 284 -47.66 -34.86 66.82
N THR A 285 -46.77 -34.30 67.64
CA THR A 285 -46.83 -33.34 68.77
C THR A 285 -45.38 -32.96 69.13
N SER A 286 -45.17 -31.73 69.63
CA SER A 286 -43.99 -31.23 70.37
C SER A 286 -43.74 -31.99 71.70
N PRO A 287 -42.83 -31.54 72.59
CA PRO A 287 -41.46 -31.02 72.45
C PRO A 287 -40.47 -31.73 73.40
N SER A 288 -39.16 -31.48 73.22
CA SER A 288 -38.21 -31.00 74.25
C SER A 288 -36.78 -31.00 73.71
#